data_AF-A0A962UVL6-F1
#
_entry.id   AF-A0A962UVL6-F1
#
_cell.length_a   1.000
_cell.length_b   1.000
_cell.length_c   1.000
_cell.angle_alpha   90.00
_cell.angle_beta   90.00
_cell.angle_gamma   90.00
#
_symmetry.space_group_name_H-M   'P 1'
#
loop_
_entity.id
_entity.type
_entity.pdbx_description
1 polymer ?
#
loop_
_entity_poly.entity_id
_entity_poly.type
_entity_poly.pdbx_seq_one_letter_code
_entity_poly.pdbx_strand_id
1 'polypeptide(L)' 'MGIDLPLLWAIIILFGVMMYVVMDGFDLGIGILFPFFKSKDDRDVMMNTV' A
#
# COMPACT_ATOMS: atom_id res chain seq x y z
N MET A 1 33.12 13.86 11.01
CA MET A 1 31.70 13.54 11.24
C MET A 1 31.47 12.16 10.65
N GLY A 2 31.24 11.15 11.50
CA GLY A 2 30.98 9.78 11.05
C GLY A 2 29.57 9.67 10.46
N ILE A 3 29.35 8.63 9.66
CA ILE A 3 28.00 8.31 9.19
C ILE A 3 27.16 7.90 10.41
N ASP A 4 26.05 8.60 10.62
CA ASP A 4 25.07 8.26 11.65
C ASP A 4 24.30 7.02 11.20
N LEU A 5 24.82 5.86 11.62
CA LEU A 5 24.29 4.56 11.26
C LEU A 5 22.83 4.38 11.73
N PRO A 6 22.44 4.80 12.96
CA PRO A 6 21.04 4.86 13.36
C PRO A 6 20.15 5.67 12.42
N LEU A 7 20.57 6.88 12.01
CA LEU A 7 19.79 7.72 11.10
C LEU A 7 19.63 7.07 9.72
N LEU A 8 20.69 6.45 9.19
CA LEU A 8 20.65 5.73 7.93
C LEU A 8 19.63 4.59 7.96
N TRP A 9 19.65 3.78 9.02
CA TRP A 9 18.68 2.70 9.20
C TRP A 9 17.25 3.21 9.39
N ALA A 10 17.06 4.32 10.11
CA ALA A 10 15.75 4.94 10.26
C ALA A 10 15.15 5.34 8.90
N ILE A 11 15.96 5.90 7.99
CA ILE A 11 15.52 6.26 6.63
C ILE A 11 15.16 5.01 5.82
N ILE A 12 16.00 3.97 5.86
CA ILE A 12 15.75 2.72 5.12
C ILE A 12 14.45 2.05 5.58
N ILE A 13 14.25 1.94 6.89
CA ILE A 13 13.04 1.33 7.47
C ILE A 13 11.82 2.18 7.14
N LEU A 14 11.89 3.51 7.32
CA LEU A 14 10.78 4.41 7.00
C LEU A 14 10.38 4.30 5.53
N PHE A 15 11.36 4.27 4.63
CA PHE A 15 11.10 4.10 3.20
C PHE A 15 10.47 2.73 2.91
N GLY A 16 10.98 1.65 3.50
CA GLY A 16 10.42 0.31 3.34
C GLY A 16 8.99 0.18 3.84
N VAL A 17 8.68 0.76 5.01
CA VAL A 17 7.30 0.78 5.56
C VAL A 17 6.38 1.61 4.68
N MET A 18 6.83 2.77 4.20
CA MET A 18 6.05 3.61 3.29
C MET A 18 5.72 2.87 2.00
N MET A 19 6.70 2.20 1.38
CA MET A 19 6.49 1.38 0.19
C MET A 19 5.50 0.24 0.45
N TYR A 20 5.64 -0.47 1.57
CA TYR A 20 4.71 -1.53 1.97
C TYR A 20 3.28 -1.00 2.10
N VAL A 21 3.08 0.13 2.79
CA VAL A 21 1.75 0.73 2.97
C VAL A 21 1.15 1.23 1.66
N VAL A 22 1.96 1.79 0.75
CA VAL A 22 1.45 2.29 -0.54
C VAL A 22 1.06 1.13 -1.46
N MET A 23 1.90 0.10 -1.55
CA MET A 23 1.64 -1.06 -2.40
C MET A 23 0.50 -1.93 -1.83
N ASP A 24 0.60 -2.32 -0.55
CA ASP A 24 -0.34 -3.24 0.08
C ASP A 24 -1.62 -2.52 0.57
N GLY A 25 -1.53 -1.24 0.95
CA GLY A 25 -2.69 -0.47 1.41
C GLY A 25 -3.71 -0.18 0.32
N PHE A 26 -3.30 -0.14 -0.95
CA PHE A 26 -4.22 -0.09 -2.08
C PHE A 26 -5.00 -1.39 -2.22
N ASP A 27 -4.32 -2.53 -2.17
CA ASP A 27 -4.92 -3.87 -2.28
C ASP A 27 -5.89 -4.15 -1.12
N LEU A 28 -5.49 -3.82 0.11
CA LEU A 28 -6.34 -3.91 1.30
C LEU A 28 -7.53 -2.93 1.23
N GLY A 29 -7.33 -1.73 0.70
CA GLY A 29 -8.38 -0.74 0.48
C GLY A 29 -9.46 -1.22 -0.49
N ILE A 30 -9.05 -1.82 -1.62
CA ILE A 30 -9.98 -2.46 -2.57
C ILE A 30 -10.73 -3.60 -1.87
N GLY A 31 -10.03 -4.46 -1.12
CA GLY A 31 -10.63 -5.58 -0.39
C GLY A 31 -11.70 -5.16 0.63
N ILE A 32 -11.47 -4.06 1.37
CA ILE A 32 -12.42 -3.52 2.35
C ILE A 32 -13.65 -2.91 1.66
N LEU A 33 -13.47 -2.26 0.51
CA LEU A 33 -14.55 -1.62 -0.25
C LEU A 33 -15.39 -2.61 -1.06
N PHE A 34 -14.82 -3.74 -1.48
CA PHE A 34 -15.46 -4.78 -2.27
C PHE A 34 -16.85 -5.27 -1.79
N PRO A 35 -17.10 -5.54 -0.49
CA PRO A 35 -18.43 -5.95 -0.02
C PRO A 35 -19.49 -4.84 -0.10
N PHE A 36 -19.10 -3.56 -0.18
CA PHE A 36 -20.04 -2.43 -0.23
C PHE A 36 -20.53 -2.12 -1.66
N PHE A 37 -19.85 -2.61 -2.69
CA PHE A 37 -20.30 -2.48 -4.08
C PHE A 37 -21.17 -3.68 -4.50
N LYS A 38 -22.46 -3.43 -4.79
CA LYS A 38 -23.48 -4.44 -5.17
C LYS A 38 -23.59 -4.68 -6.70
N SER A 39 -23.03 -3.80 -7.52
CA SER A 39 -23.04 -3.91 -8.99
C SER A 39 -21.92 -4.84 -9.47
N LYS A 40 -22.23 -5.79 -10.38
CA LYS A 40 -21.23 -6.71 -10.96
C LYS A 40 -20.25 -5.99 -11.90
N ASP A 41 -20.71 -4.97 -12.62
CA ASP A 41 -19.88 -4.22 -13.57
C ASP A 41 -18.81 -3.37 -12.86
N ASP A 42 -19.14 -2.82 -11.68
CA ASP A 42 -18.18 -2.03 -10.88
C ASP A 42 -17.06 -2.91 -10.29
N ARG A 43 -17.36 -4.18 -10.00
CA ARG A 43 -16.37 -5.15 -9.49
C ARG A 43 -15.38 -5.57 -10.56
N ASP A 44 -15.82 -5.70 -11.81
CA ASP A 44 -14.94 -6.03 -12.94
C ASP A 44 -13.97 -4.88 -13.28
N VAL A 45 -14.39 -3.61 -13.13
CA VAL A 45 -13.48 -2.46 -13.28
C VAL A 45 -12.46 -2.39 -12.14
N MET A 46 -12.87 -2.67 -10.89
CA MET A 46 -11.95 -2.70 -9.76
C MET A 46 -10.89 -3.80 -9.87
N MET A 47 -11.24 -5.00 -10.37
CA MET A 47 -10.26 -6.08 -10.55
C MET A 47 -9.31 -5.84 -11.73
N ASN A 48 -9.69 -5.05 -12.73
CA ASN A 48 -8.81 -4.70 -13.86
C ASN A 48 -7.85 -3.53 -13.56
N THR A 49 -7.88 -2.96 -12.35
CA THR A 49 -6.99 -1.86 -11.93
C THR A 49 -5.79 -2.35 -11.10
N VAL A 50 -5.74 -3.65 -10.79
CA VAL A 50 -4.63 -4.34 -10.10
C VAL A 50 -3.56 -4.77 -11.10
#